data_AF-A0A662EB66-F1
#
_entry.id   AF-A0A662EB66-F1
#
_cell.length_a   1.000
_cell.length_b   1.000
_cell.length_c   1.000
_cell.angle_alpha   90.00
_cell.angle_beta   90.00
_cell.angle_gamma   90.00
#
_symmetry.space_group_name_H-M   'P 1'
#
loop_
_entity.id
_entity.type
_entity.pdbx_description
1 polymer ?
#
loop_
_entity_poly.entity_id
_entity_poly.type
_entity_poly.pdbx_seq_one_letter_code
_entity_poly.pdbx_strand_id
1 'polypeptide(L)'
;MPTWSTTALLLWLVVIDVRRRALPASIAALLILAACSGGDDSTPETTVLPTTTTIEPPPVGDGNLLIGILLPTSETLIGEPTVAGAEDAIEQINDAGGVLGQPVRTVIADEGSTSTSATAAIQQLLELDVDAIIGPASSLITLATLDDIVSSGTLACSPTASALALDDYPDDGLFFRTIPSDSLQAKAIADVAALTGVQRVSIVYADDAYGQGLAKAVEAALVERPISIVDTIPFSSGN
;
A
#
# COMPACT_ATOMS: atom_id res chain seq x y z
N MET A 1 -35.33 -22.37 8.76
CA MET A 1 -35.12 -21.94 7.36
C MET A 1 -35.92 -20.65 7.15
N PRO A 2 -35.29 -19.47 7.16
CA PRO A 2 -35.99 -18.22 6.88
C PRO A 2 -35.99 -17.96 5.36
N THR A 3 -37.15 -17.62 4.83
CA THR A 3 -37.43 -17.33 3.43
C THR A 3 -37.01 -15.90 3.08
N TRP A 4 -36.06 -15.75 2.16
CA TRP A 4 -35.62 -14.46 1.66
C TRP A 4 -36.60 -13.94 0.59
N SER A 5 -37.09 -12.72 0.79
CA SER A 5 -38.02 -12.02 -0.11
C SER A 5 -37.32 -11.64 -1.42
N THR A 6 -37.91 -11.99 -2.55
CA THR A 6 -37.44 -11.74 -3.93
C THR A 6 -37.36 -10.26 -4.34
N THR A 7 -37.64 -9.34 -3.42
CA THR A 7 -37.65 -7.89 -3.67
C THR A 7 -36.25 -7.27 -3.65
N ALA A 8 -35.24 -7.98 -3.13
CA ALA A 8 -33.85 -7.50 -3.08
C ALA A 8 -33.07 -7.63 -4.39
N LEU A 9 -33.59 -8.37 -5.38
CA LEU A 9 -32.90 -8.64 -6.66
C LEU A 9 -33.12 -7.58 -7.76
N LEU A 10 -34.04 -6.64 -7.55
CA LEU A 10 -34.35 -5.58 -8.54
C LEU A 10 -33.60 -4.27 -8.30
N LEU A 11 -32.91 -4.11 -7.17
CA LEU A 11 -32.09 -2.93 -6.87
C LEU A 11 -30.63 -3.07 -7.31
N TRP A 12 -30.24 -4.23 -7.86
CA TRP A 12 -28.89 -4.49 -8.40
C TRP A 12 -28.79 -4.40 -9.94
N LEU A 13 -29.87 -3.98 -10.64
CA LEU A 13 -29.90 -3.88 -12.11
C LEU A 13 -29.86 -2.44 -12.66
N VAL A 14 -29.49 -1.44 -11.84
CA VAL A 14 -29.37 -0.02 -12.28
C VAL A 14 -27.91 0.46 -12.27
N VAL A 15 -26.95 -0.46 -12.34
CA VAL A 15 -25.57 -0.12 -12.72
C VAL A 15 -25.26 -0.83 -14.03
N ILE A 16 -24.64 -0.08 -14.96
CA ILE A 16 -24.18 -0.47 -16.30
C ILE A 16 -25.25 -0.38 -17.42
N ASP A 17 -25.76 0.83 -17.68
CA ASP A 17 -26.07 1.24 -19.06
C ASP A 17 -24.89 2.04 -19.62
N VAL A 18 -23.78 1.34 -19.86
CA VAL A 18 -22.69 1.84 -20.72
C VAL A 18 -23.22 1.76 -22.14
N ARG A 19 -23.73 2.89 -22.63
CA ARG A 19 -24.15 3.08 -24.02
C ARG A 19 -23.08 2.55 -24.98
N ARG A 20 -23.34 1.38 -25.55
CA ARG A 20 -22.60 0.79 -26.67
C ARG A 20 -22.63 1.74 -27.85
N ARG A 21 -21.55 2.48 -28.09
CA ARG A 21 -21.25 3.04 -29.41
C ARG A 21 -20.37 2.05 -30.15
N ALA A 22 -21.00 1.24 -31.01
CA ALA A 22 -20.32 0.43 -31.98
C ALA A 22 -19.67 1.34 -33.04
N LEU A 23 -18.35 1.24 -33.21
CA LEU A 23 -17.60 1.80 -34.33
C LEU A 23 -17.08 0.62 -35.18
N PRO A 24 -17.23 0.65 -36.51
CA PRO A 24 -16.85 -0.47 -37.36
C PRO A 24 -15.32 -0.53 -37.57
N ALA A 25 -14.74 -1.69 -37.29
CA ALA A 25 -13.37 -2.03 -37.66
C ALA A 25 -13.27 -2.19 -39.18
N SER A 26 -12.41 -1.39 -39.82
CA SER A 26 -12.02 -1.58 -41.22
C SER A 26 -10.60 -2.16 -41.26
N ILE A 27 -10.52 -3.41 -41.73
CA ILE A 27 -9.26 -4.13 -42.02
C ILE A 27 -8.81 -3.70 -43.41
N ALA A 28 -7.62 -3.13 -43.53
CA ALA A 28 -6.93 -2.97 -44.80
C ALA A 28 -5.54 -3.61 -44.69
N ALA A 29 -5.44 -4.83 -45.19
CA ALA A 29 -4.18 -5.50 -45.45
C ALA A 29 -3.61 -4.98 -46.77
N LEU A 30 -2.38 -4.45 -46.77
CA LEU A 30 -1.63 -4.18 -47.98
C LEU A 30 -0.24 -4.83 -47.87
N LEU A 31 -0.08 -5.93 -48.61
CA LEU A 31 1.19 -6.56 -48.96
C LEU A 31 1.87 -5.70 -50.03
N ILE A 32 3.10 -5.24 -49.79
CA ILE A 32 3.98 -4.78 -50.86
C ILE A 32 5.33 -5.49 -50.72
N LEU A 33 5.64 -6.27 -51.75
CA LEU A 33 6.90 -6.95 -52.00
C LEU A 33 7.78 -6.03 -52.85
N ALA A 34 8.96 -5.64 -52.36
CA ALA A 34 10.06 -5.07 -53.16
C ALA A 34 11.36 -5.35 -52.38
N ALA A 35 12.15 -6.39 -52.73
CA ALA A 35 13.15 -6.44 -53.80
C ALA A 35 14.32 -5.45 -53.59
N CYS A 36 15.51 -6.03 -53.42
CA CYS A 36 16.76 -5.44 -52.95
C CYS A 36 17.41 -4.43 -53.90
N SER A 37 18.16 -3.47 -53.34
CA SER A 37 19.43 -3.01 -53.94
C SER A 37 20.35 -2.46 -52.85
N GLY A 38 21.60 -2.94 -52.84
CA GLY A 38 22.59 -2.70 -51.81
C GLY A 38 23.12 -1.27 -51.69
N GLY A 39 23.74 -1.03 -50.54
CA GLY A 39 24.59 0.11 -50.24
C GLY A 39 25.35 -0.23 -48.95
N ASP A 40 26.68 -0.27 -49.05
CA ASP A 40 27.60 -0.42 -47.92
C ASP A 40 27.37 0.70 -46.90
N ASP A 41 27.17 0.34 -45.64
CA ASP A 41 27.34 1.29 -44.54
C ASP A 41 27.90 0.57 -43.30
N SER A 42 29.18 0.80 -43.07
CA SER A 42 29.94 0.32 -41.91
C SER A 42 29.42 0.94 -40.62
N THR A 43 28.70 0.17 -39.82
CA THR A 43 28.26 0.53 -38.47
C THR A 43 29.38 0.21 -37.46
N PRO A 44 29.76 1.10 -36.53
CA PRO A 44 30.76 0.78 -35.52
C PRO A 44 30.16 -0.15 -34.47
N GLU A 45 30.83 -1.26 -34.23
CA GLU A 45 30.51 -2.23 -33.18
C GLU A 45 30.85 -1.63 -31.80
N THR A 46 29.84 -1.11 -31.09
CA THR A 46 30.01 -0.69 -29.69
C THR A 46 30.16 -1.94 -28.83
N THR A 47 31.41 -2.25 -28.46
CA THR A 47 31.73 -3.28 -27.47
C THR A 47 31.23 -2.84 -26.10
N VAL A 48 30.09 -3.36 -25.67
CA VAL A 48 29.65 -3.31 -24.28
C VAL A 48 30.49 -4.31 -23.48
N LEU A 49 31.37 -3.79 -22.63
CA LEU A 49 32.06 -4.59 -21.61
C LEU A 49 30.99 -5.21 -20.69
N PRO A 50 31.02 -6.53 -20.43
CA PRO A 50 30.15 -7.11 -19.43
C PRO A 50 30.57 -6.55 -18.06
N THR A 51 29.71 -5.75 -17.44
CA THR A 51 29.80 -5.42 -16.03
C THR A 51 29.53 -6.71 -15.26
N THR A 52 30.59 -7.35 -14.77
CA THR A 52 30.46 -8.43 -13.80
C THR A 52 29.92 -7.82 -12.51
N THR A 53 28.61 -7.92 -12.30
CA THR A 53 28.02 -7.70 -10.97
C THR A 53 28.51 -8.84 -10.09
N THR A 54 29.46 -8.54 -9.19
CA THR A 54 29.82 -9.44 -8.10
C THR A 54 28.55 -9.67 -7.28
N ILE A 55 27.95 -10.86 -7.41
CA ILE A 55 26.87 -11.30 -6.53
C ILE A 55 27.54 -11.62 -5.20
N GLU A 56 27.49 -10.68 -4.27
CA GLU A 56 27.80 -10.96 -2.88
C GLU A 56 26.88 -12.09 -2.41
N PRO A 57 27.41 -13.17 -1.80
CA PRO A 57 26.56 -14.20 -1.25
C PRO A 57 25.61 -13.55 -0.24
N PRO A 58 24.31 -13.87 -0.25
CA PRO A 58 23.39 -13.30 0.71
C PRO A 58 23.87 -13.62 2.13
N PRO A 59 23.69 -12.70 3.09
CA PRO A 59 24.05 -12.94 4.48
C PRO A 59 23.40 -14.25 4.96
N VAL A 60 24.18 -15.08 5.63
CA VAL A 60 23.71 -16.35 6.19
C VAL A 60 23.14 -16.07 7.57
N GLY A 61 21.80 -16.07 7.67
CA GLY A 61 21.09 -15.96 8.95
C GLY A 61 21.28 -17.21 9.83
N ASP A 62 20.79 -17.14 11.06
CA ASP A 62 20.87 -18.23 12.05
C ASP A 62 19.93 -19.43 11.73
N GLY A 63 19.11 -19.28 10.68
CA GLY A 63 18.16 -20.28 10.20
C GLY A 63 16.81 -20.25 10.90
N ASN A 64 16.60 -19.33 11.85
CA ASN A 64 15.32 -19.09 12.49
C ASN A 64 14.68 -17.83 11.89
N LEU A 65 13.36 -17.82 11.71
CA LEU A 65 12.64 -16.61 11.34
C LEU A 65 11.75 -16.19 12.52
N LEU A 66 12.15 -15.12 13.20
CA LEU A 66 11.43 -14.51 14.30
C LEU A 66 10.76 -13.22 13.84
N ILE A 67 9.43 -13.20 13.81
CA ILE A 67 8.64 -12.06 13.37
C ILE A 67 8.06 -11.33 14.59
N GLY A 68 8.35 -10.03 14.69
CA GLY A 68 7.64 -9.13 15.60
C GLY A 68 6.27 -8.75 15.04
N ILE A 69 5.22 -8.84 15.83
CA ILE A 69 3.88 -8.34 15.48
C ILE A 69 3.61 -7.12 16.36
N LEU A 70 3.64 -5.94 15.76
CA LEU A 70 3.42 -4.65 16.38
C LEU A 70 2.10 -4.05 15.88
N LEU A 71 1.00 -4.57 16.42
CA LEU A 71 -0.36 -4.20 16.04
C LEU A 71 -1.13 -3.72 17.28
N PRO A 72 -2.22 -2.93 17.13
CA PRO A 72 -2.93 -2.34 18.25
C PRO A 72 -3.85 -3.38 18.88
N THR A 73 -3.28 -4.35 19.59
CA THR A 73 -3.99 -5.49 20.19
C THR A 73 -5.04 -5.06 21.23
N SER A 74 -4.91 -3.86 21.78
CA SER A 74 -5.91 -3.24 22.65
C SER A 74 -7.12 -2.63 21.89
N GLU A 75 -7.06 -2.54 20.55
CA GLU A 75 -8.14 -2.07 19.68
C GLU A 75 -8.85 -3.22 18.95
N THR A 76 -10.18 -3.28 19.07
CA THR A 76 -10.96 -4.44 18.57
C THR A 76 -11.35 -4.33 17.09
N LEU A 77 -11.47 -3.11 16.54
CA LEU A 77 -11.95 -2.94 15.16
C LEU A 77 -10.89 -3.33 14.14
N ILE A 78 -9.62 -3.01 14.41
CA ILE A 78 -8.50 -3.24 13.50
C ILE A 78 -7.51 -4.24 14.09
N GLY A 79 -7.17 -4.13 15.37
CA GLY A 79 -6.13 -4.95 16.01
C GLY A 79 -6.44 -6.45 15.98
N GLU A 80 -7.54 -6.86 16.61
CA GLU A 80 -7.93 -8.28 16.67
C GLU A 80 -7.96 -8.97 15.29
N PRO A 81 -8.65 -8.44 14.25
CA PRO A 81 -8.69 -9.12 12.96
C PRO A 81 -7.35 -9.09 12.22
N THR A 82 -6.51 -8.06 12.41
CA THR A 82 -5.19 -8.01 11.75
C THR A 82 -4.18 -8.94 12.42
N VAL A 83 -4.21 -9.08 13.74
CA VAL A 83 -3.40 -10.06 14.47
C VAL A 83 -3.80 -11.47 14.08
N ALA A 84 -5.10 -11.79 14.09
CA ALA A 84 -5.59 -13.11 13.70
C ALA A 84 -5.18 -13.46 12.26
N GLY A 85 -5.27 -12.51 11.33
CA GLY A 85 -4.82 -12.72 9.95
C GLY A 85 -3.31 -12.99 9.83
N ALA A 86 -2.49 -12.34 10.65
CA ALA A 86 -1.05 -12.59 10.69
C ALA A 86 -0.74 -13.98 11.29
N GLU A 87 -1.38 -14.35 12.39
CA GLU A 87 -1.22 -15.66 13.03
C GLU A 87 -1.67 -16.81 12.11
N ASP A 88 -2.84 -16.69 11.46
CA ASP A 88 -3.36 -17.68 10.52
C ASP A 88 -2.43 -17.89 9.32
N ALA A 89 -1.80 -16.81 8.81
CA ALA A 89 -0.83 -16.91 7.73
C ALA A 89 0.45 -17.63 8.17
N ILE A 90 0.91 -17.37 9.39
CA ILE A 90 2.10 -18.00 9.97
C ILE A 90 1.84 -19.48 10.27
N GLU A 91 0.66 -19.83 10.77
CA GLU A 91 0.22 -21.21 10.95
C GLU A 91 0.25 -21.96 9.61
N GLN A 92 -0.33 -21.40 8.55
CA GLN A 92 -0.30 -22.00 7.21
C GLN A 92 1.13 -22.20 6.67
N ILE A 93 2.03 -21.23 6.91
CA ILE A 93 3.45 -21.37 6.54
C ILE A 93 4.10 -22.53 7.29
N ASN A 94 3.84 -22.62 8.60
CA ASN A 94 4.41 -23.66 9.46
C ASN A 94 3.87 -25.06 9.11
N ASP A 95 2.56 -25.18 8.83
CA ASP A 95 1.93 -26.40 8.36
C ASP A 95 2.47 -26.87 7.00
N ALA A 96 2.92 -25.93 6.16
CA ALA A 96 3.58 -26.21 4.89
C ALA A 96 5.07 -26.60 5.03
N GLY A 97 5.58 -26.77 6.26
CA GLY A 97 6.96 -27.15 6.55
C GLY A 97 7.88 -25.97 6.93
N GLY A 98 7.31 -24.78 7.10
CA GLY A 98 8.03 -23.59 7.57
C GLY A 98 8.95 -22.95 6.53
N VAL A 99 9.80 -22.03 6.99
CA VAL A 99 10.80 -21.33 6.16
C VAL A 99 12.14 -22.02 6.33
N LEU A 100 12.78 -22.41 5.21
CA LEU A 100 14.03 -23.18 5.22
C LEU A 100 13.96 -24.48 6.05
N GLY A 101 12.77 -25.06 6.17
CA GLY A 101 12.51 -26.27 6.95
C GLY A 101 12.40 -26.05 8.47
N GLN A 102 12.30 -24.81 8.92
CA GLN A 102 12.11 -24.42 10.33
C GLN A 102 10.79 -23.65 10.51
N PRO A 103 10.09 -23.81 11.64
CA PRO A 103 8.90 -23.04 11.93
C PRO A 103 9.23 -21.56 12.13
N VAL A 104 8.42 -20.69 11.55
CA VAL A 104 8.37 -19.26 11.84
C VAL A 104 7.85 -19.07 13.27
N ARG A 105 8.54 -18.23 14.03
CA ARG A 105 8.17 -17.87 15.41
C ARG A 105 7.72 -16.42 15.45
N THR A 106 6.85 -16.11 16.41
CA THR A 106 6.32 -14.74 16.58
C THR A 106 6.52 -14.24 17.99
N VAL A 107 6.64 -12.91 18.11
CA VAL A 107 6.49 -12.18 19.36
C VAL A 107 5.51 -11.04 19.10
N ILE A 108 4.48 -10.94 19.94
CA ILE A 108 3.45 -9.90 19.82
C ILE A 108 3.74 -8.80 20.85
N ALA A 109 3.71 -7.55 20.39
CA ALA A 109 3.77 -6.36 21.23
C ALA A 109 2.61 -5.42 20.86
N ASP A 110 1.94 -4.87 21.88
CA ASP A 110 0.86 -3.90 21.66
C ASP A 110 1.43 -2.57 21.19
N GLU A 111 1.05 -2.12 19.99
CA GLU A 111 1.42 -0.80 19.46
C GLU A 111 0.94 0.33 20.39
N GLY A 112 -0.20 0.12 21.04
CA GLY A 112 -0.89 1.13 21.82
C GLY A 112 -1.39 2.30 20.95
N SER A 113 -1.71 3.42 21.59
CA SER A 113 -2.34 4.57 20.94
C SER A 113 -1.47 5.84 20.89
N THR A 114 -0.21 5.74 21.35
CA THR A 114 0.71 6.88 21.43
C THR A 114 2.09 6.51 20.86
N SER A 115 2.85 7.50 20.38
CA SER A 115 4.22 7.25 19.93
C SER A 115 5.10 6.71 21.07
N THR A 116 4.92 7.18 22.30
CA THR A 116 5.67 6.68 23.47
C THR A 116 5.42 5.20 23.73
N SER A 117 4.16 4.75 23.69
CA SER A 117 3.84 3.32 23.87
C SER A 117 4.40 2.48 22.72
N ALA A 118 4.27 2.98 21.49
CA ALA A 118 4.77 2.30 20.31
C ALA A 118 6.30 2.17 20.31
N THR A 119 7.05 3.23 20.63
CA THR A 119 8.51 3.17 20.77
C THR A 119 8.90 2.14 21.84
N ALA A 120 8.22 2.09 22.99
CA ALA A 120 8.53 1.08 24.01
C ALA A 120 8.26 -0.36 23.54
N ALA A 121 7.22 -0.58 22.73
CA ALA A 121 6.92 -1.87 22.12
C ALA A 121 7.93 -2.25 21.02
N ILE A 122 8.33 -1.28 20.18
CA ILE A 122 9.40 -1.47 19.18
C ILE A 122 10.69 -1.89 19.86
N GLN A 123 11.13 -1.18 20.90
CA GLN A 123 12.36 -1.54 21.62
C GLN A 123 12.32 -2.95 22.22
N GLN A 124 11.17 -3.40 22.74
CA GLN A 124 11.02 -4.79 23.19
C GLN A 124 11.23 -5.81 22.06
N LEU A 125 10.72 -5.53 20.86
CA LEU A 125 10.91 -6.41 19.71
C LEU A 125 12.38 -6.39 19.25
N LEU A 126 13.01 -5.21 19.19
CA LEU A 126 14.42 -5.08 18.79
C LEU A 126 15.37 -5.74 19.80
N GLU A 127 15.08 -5.66 21.11
CA GLU A 127 15.85 -6.35 22.17
C GLU A 127 15.77 -7.88 22.05
N LEU A 128 14.73 -8.41 21.40
CA LEU A 128 14.55 -9.83 21.11
C LEU A 128 15.15 -10.25 19.76
N ASP A 129 15.81 -9.34 19.05
CA ASP A 129 16.50 -9.59 17.78
C ASP A 129 15.55 -10.19 16.72
N VAL A 130 14.35 -9.61 16.58
CA VAL A 130 13.40 -10.02 15.53
C VAL A 130 13.95 -9.69 14.14
N ASP A 131 13.72 -10.58 13.17
CA ASP A 131 14.20 -10.41 11.80
C ASP A 131 13.39 -9.37 11.01
N ALA A 132 12.10 -9.24 11.33
CA ALA A 132 11.19 -8.30 10.70
C ALA A 132 9.98 -8.00 11.60
N ILE A 133 9.34 -6.85 11.36
CA ILE A 133 8.17 -6.39 12.07
C ILE A 133 6.96 -6.32 11.12
N ILE A 134 5.85 -6.95 11.52
CA ILE A 134 4.52 -6.69 10.96
C ILE A 134 3.92 -5.53 11.75
N GLY A 135 3.72 -4.39 11.09
CA GLY A 135 3.37 -3.12 11.72
C GLY A 135 4.45 -2.04 11.52
N PRO A 136 4.35 -0.87 12.17
CA PRO A 136 3.21 -0.41 12.98
C PRO A 136 1.92 -0.28 12.13
N ALA A 137 0.75 -0.27 12.77
CA ALA A 137 -0.52 -0.25 12.05
C ALA A 137 -1.02 1.18 11.80
N SER A 138 -0.86 2.08 12.76
CA SER A 138 -1.35 3.45 12.66
C SER A 138 -0.44 4.30 11.77
N SER A 139 -1.05 5.04 10.84
CA SER A 139 -0.36 6.01 9.98
C SER A 139 0.44 7.04 10.79
N LEU A 140 -0.15 7.59 11.86
CA LEU A 140 0.50 8.62 12.68
C LEU A 140 1.60 8.03 13.58
N ILE A 141 1.38 6.83 14.12
CA ILE A 141 2.40 6.14 14.91
C ILE A 141 3.57 5.77 14.02
N THR A 142 3.32 5.18 12.85
CA THR A 142 4.36 4.84 11.87
C THR A 142 5.20 6.07 11.53
N LEU A 143 4.57 7.19 11.16
CA LEU A 143 5.32 8.43 10.87
C LEU A 143 6.17 8.94 12.05
N ALA A 144 5.76 8.66 13.28
CA ALA A 144 6.44 9.10 14.48
C ALA A 144 7.54 8.15 14.97
N THR A 145 7.49 6.86 14.61
CA THR A 145 8.38 5.84 15.18
C THR A 145 9.14 5.02 14.13
N LEU A 146 8.92 5.25 12.83
CA LEU A 146 9.58 4.46 11.78
C LEU A 146 11.11 4.57 11.84
N ASP A 147 11.65 5.73 12.21
CA ASP A 147 13.09 5.92 12.41
C ASP A 147 13.67 4.96 13.48
N ASP A 148 12.92 4.60 14.52
CA ASP A 148 13.37 3.66 15.55
C ASP A 148 13.61 2.26 14.95
N ILE A 149 12.80 1.88 13.96
CA ILE A 149 12.89 0.59 13.27
C ILE A 149 14.00 0.65 12.20
N VAL A 150 13.95 1.64 11.32
CA VAL A 150 14.90 1.79 10.20
C VAL A 150 16.33 1.92 10.69
N SER A 151 16.58 2.73 11.74
CA SER A 151 17.93 2.91 12.30
C SER A 151 18.51 1.65 12.94
N SER A 152 17.68 0.67 13.29
CA SER A 152 18.11 -0.65 13.76
C SER A 152 18.51 -1.60 12.63
N GLY A 153 18.20 -1.26 11.37
CA GLY A 153 18.36 -2.15 10.22
C GLY A 153 17.25 -3.20 10.07
N THR A 154 16.21 -3.13 10.89
CA THR A 154 15.07 -4.07 10.86
C THR A 154 14.05 -3.62 9.81
N LEU A 155 13.49 -4.58 9.07
CA LEU A 155 12.43 -4.32 8.11
C LEU A 155 11.07 -4.22 8.84
N ALA A 156 10.23 -3.27 8.43
CA ALA A 156 8.83 -3.18 8.82
C ALA A 156 7.90 -3.31 7.62
N CYS A 157 6.81 -4.05 7.78
CA CYS A 157 5.74 -4.15 6.81
C CYS A 157 4.38 -3.83 7.46
N SER A 158 3.85 -2.63 7.20
CA SER A 158 2.55 -2.22 7.74
C SER A 158 1.37 -2.79 6.95
N PRO A 159 0.36 -3.39 7.61
CA PRO A 159 -0.86 -3.80 6.93
C PRO A 159 -1.86 -2.66 6.69
N THR A 160 -1.71 -1.50 7.34
CA THR A 160 -2.77 -0.47 7.40
C THR A 160 -2.30 0.98 7.36
N ALA A 161 -1.01 1.29 7.48
CA ALA A 161 -0.51 2.66 7.44
C ALA A 161 -0.52 3.25 6.00
N SER A 162 -1.58 3.96 5.66
CA SER A 162 -1.88 4.45 4.31
C SER A 162 -1.42 5.89 4.02
N ALA A 163 -0.88 6.60 5.01
CA ALA A 163 -0.50 8.01 4.88
C ALA A 163 0.36 8.27 3.63
N LEU A 164 0.06 9.36 2.92
CA LEU A 164 0.84 9.77 1.75
C LEU A 164 2.27 10.15 2.10
N ALA A 165 2.51 10.64 3.32
CA ALA A 165 3.86 10.98 3.77
C ALA A 165 4.78 9.75 3.89
N LEU A 166 4.22 8.54 3.87
CA LEU A 166 4.98 7.28 3.83
C LEU A 166 5.39 6.87 2.40
N ASP A 167 4.87 7.52 1.36
CA ASP A 167 5.20 7.18 -0.05
C ASP A 167 6.67 7.47 -0.37
N ASP A 168 7.21 8.56 0.19
CA ASP A 168 8.57 9.07 -0.05
C ASP A 168 9.37 9.18 1.26
N TYR A 169 9.00 8.41 2.30
CA TYR A 169 9.71 8.45 3.58
C TYR A 169 11.15 7.94 3.41
N PRO A 170 12.17 8.58 4.00
CA PRO A 170 13.54 8.10 3.93
C PRO A 170 13.73 6.87 4.83
N ASP A 171 13.35 5.71 4.34
CA ASP A 171 13.25 4.45 5.08
C ASP A 171 14.40 3.46 4.83
N ASP A 172 15.44 3.89 4.10
CA ASP A 172 16.57 3.06 3.65
C ASP A 172 16.14 1.75 2.94
N GLY A 173 14.94 1.70 2.35
CA GLY A 173 14.37 0.52 1.73
C GLY A 173 13.88 -0.54 2.72
N LEU A 174 13.67 -0.18 3.98
CA LEU A 174 13.28 -1.07 5.07
C LEU A 174 11.81 -0.96 5.46
N PHE A 175 11.04 -0.04 4.87
CA PHE A 175 9.60 0.06 5.10
C PHE A 175 8.79 -0.40 3.90
N PHE A 176 7.83 -1.28 4.17
CA PHE A 176 6.88 -1.77 3.20
C PHE A 176 5.46 -1.64 3.76
N ARG A 177 4.47 -1.74 2.89
CA ARG A 177 3.07 -1.87 3.30
C ARG A 177 2.24 -2.62 2.28
N THR A 178 1.23 -3.34 2.77
CA THR A 178 0.27 -4.06 1.91
C THR A 178 -0.97 -3.23 1.61
N ILE A 179 -1.31 -2.25 2.46
CA ILE A 179 -2.33 -1.25 2.16
C ILE A 179 -1.84 -0.34 1.01
N PRO A 180 -2.72 0.03 0.05
CA PRO A 180 -2.37 1.08 -0.91
C PRO A 180 -2.17 2.43 -0.22
N SER A 181 -1.34 3.27 -0.83
CA SER A 181 -1.25 4.70 -0.52
C SER A 181 -2.62 5.38 -0.68
N ASP A 182 -2.92 6.32 0.20
CA ASP A 182 -4.10 7.18 0.12
C ASP A 182 -4.07 8.12 -1.11
N SER A 183 -2.97 8.17 -1.87
CA SER A 183 -2.96 8.78 -3.21
C SER A 183 -3.97 8.12 -4.16
N LEU A 184 -4.21 6.81 -4.03
CA LEU A 184 -5.25 6.11 -4.79
C LEU A 184 -6.65 6.47 -4.27
N GLN A 185 -6.81 6.59 -2.95
CA GLN A 185 -8.06 7.00 -2.33
C GLN A 185 -8.46 8.43 -2.75
N ALA A 186 -7.51 9.37 -2.78
CA ALA A 186 -7.75 10.74 -3.19
C ALA A 186 -8.32 10.84 -4.61
N LYS A 187 -7.76 10.07 -5.55
CA LYS A 187 -8.25 9.98 -6.94
C LYS A 187 -9.67 9.41 -6.98
N ALA A 188 -9.92 8.33 -6.23
CA ALA A 188 -11.25 7.72 -6.16
C ALA A 188 -12.30 8.70 -5.58
N ILE A 189 -11.95 9.47 -4.55
CA ILE A 189 -12.83 10.51 -3.97
C ILE A 189 -13.17 11.56 -5.04
N ALA A 190 -12.18 12.05 -5.79
CA ALA A 190 -12.40 13.03 -6.85
C ALA A 190 -13.26 12.48 -8.01
N ASP A 191 -13.04 11.22 -8.39
CA ASP A 191 -13.86 10.54 -9.40
C ASP A 191 -15.32 10.39 -8.95
N VAL A 192 -15.54 9.93 -7.72
CA VAL A 192 -16.89 9.81 -7.15
C VAL A 192 -17.56 11.18 -7.08
N ALA A 193 -16.85 12.22 -6.62
CA ALA A 193 -17.38 13.58 -6.58
C ALA A 193 -17.83 14.04 -7.99
N ALA A 194 -17.01 13.80 -9.02
CA ALA A 194 -17.37 14.14 -10.41
C ALA A 194 -18.61 13.39 -10.91
N LEU A 195 -18.80 12.13 -10.51
CA LEU A 195 -19.97 11.33 -10.89
C LEU A 195 -21.28 11.83 -10.27
N THR A 196 -21.23 12.55 -9.14
CA THR A 196 -22.44 13.11 -8.53
C THR A 196 -23.02 14.29 -9.31
N GLY A 197 -22.25 14.90 -10.21
CA GLY A 197 -22.66 16.11 -10.95
C GLY A 197 -22.62 17.40 -10.13
N VAL A 198 -22.09 17.37 -8.90
CA VAL A 198 -21.86 18.58 -8.11
C VAL A 198 -20.81 19.47 -8.76
N GLN A 199 -20.95 20.78 -8.58
CA GLN A 199 -20.00 21.77 -9.09
C GLN A 199 -19.14 22.39 -7.99
N ARG A 200 -19.49 22.13 -6.73
CA ARG A 200 -18.92 22.78 -5.54
C ARG A 200 -18.78 21.76 -4.43
N VAL A 201 -17.59 21.67 -3.84
CA VAL A 201 -17.31 20.78 -2.70
C VAL A 201 -16.54 21.53 -1.62
N SER A 202 -16.77 21.14 -0.36
CA SER A 202 -15.93 21.52 0.77
C SER A 202 -15.18 20.30 1.24
N ILE A 203 -13.91 20.47 1.61
CA ILE A 203 -13.08 19.41 2.18
C ILE A 203 -13.02 19.64 3.68
N VAL A 204 -13.35 18.62 4.47
CA VAL A 204 -13.24 18.64 5.93
C VAL A 204 -12.25 17.56 6.33
N TYR A 205 -11.22 17.92 7.09
CA TYR A 205 -10.10 17.02 7.37
C TYR A 205 -9.58 17.16 8.81
N ALA A 206 -9.04 16.08 9.35
CA ALA A 206 -8.40 16.10 10.67
C ALA A 206 -7.12 16.94 10.61
N ASP A 207 -6.93 17.85 11.55
CA ASP A 207 -5.79 18.78 11.57
C ASP A 207 -4.51 18.12 12.11
N ASP A 208 -4.05 17.10 11.41
CA ASP A 208 -2.81 16.36 11.66
C ASP A 208 -2.09 16.04 10.34
N ALA A 209 -0.89 15.44 10.42
CA ALA A 209 -0.09 15.14 9.24
C ALA A 209 -0.80 14.19 8.25
N TYR A 210 -1.63 13.28 8.75
CA TYR A 210 -2.38 12.33 7.95
C TYR A 210 -3.52 13.03 7.18
N GLY A 211 -4.39 13.75 7.91
CA GLY A 211 -5.53 14.46 7.34
C GLY A 211 -5.11 15.60 6.41
N GLN A 212 -4.06 16.35 6.75
CA GLN A 212 -3.51 17.39 5.88
C GLN A 212 -2.96 16.81 4.57
N GLY A 213 -2.29 15.65 4.64
CA GLY A 213 -1.77 14.96 3.46
C GLY A 213 -2.89 14.52 2.51
N LEU A 214 -3.91 13.85 3.05
CA LEU A 214 -5.07 13.39 2.27
C LEU A 214 -5.87 14.57 1.69
N ALA A 215 -6.11 15.63 2.47
CA ALA A 215 -6.83 16.82 1.99
C ALA A 215 -6.14 17.44 0.78
N LYS A 216 -4.83 17.68 0.85
CA LYS A 216 -4.03 18.22 -0.27
C LYS A 216 -4.09 17.31 -1.51
N ALA A 217 -4.05 15.99 -1.32
CA ALA A 217 -4.14 15.05 -2.42
C ALA A 217 -5.53 15.07 -3.10
N VAL A 218 -6.60 15.17 -2.31
CA VAL A 218 -7.97 15.32 -2.82
C VAL A 218 -8.12 16.65 -3.57
N GLU A 219 -7.60 17.75 -3.02
CA GLU A 219 -7.59 19.05 -3.70
C GLU A 219 -6.92 18.95 -5.09
N ALA A 220 -5.71 18.38 -5.14
CA ALA A 220 -4.98 18.19 -6.38
C ALA A 220 -5.77 17.32 -7.39
N ALA A 221 -6.38 16.23 -6.94
CA ALA A 221 -7.18 15.35 -7.80
C ALA A 221 -8.47 16.04 -8.31
N LEU A 222 -9.06 16.94 -7.55
CA LEU A 222 -10.26 17.69 -7.94
C LEU A 222 -9.97 18.79 -8.98
N VAL A 223 -8.76 19.36 -9.00
CA VAL A 223 -8.37 20.40 -9.98
C VAL A 223 -8.48 19.90 -11.42
N GLU A 224 -8.34 18.59 -11.65
CA GLU A 224 -8.47 17.98 -12.97
C GLU A 224 -9.93 17.91 -13.45
N ARG A 225 -10.90 18.29 -12.61
CA ARG A 225 -12.35 18.06 -12.80
C ARG A 225 -13.12 19.38 -12.82
N PRO A 226 -14.35 19.42 -13.38
CA PRO A 226 -15.18 20.63 -13.39
C PRO A 226 -15.85 20.87 -12.02
N ILE A 227 -15.09 20.79 -10.94
CA ILE A 227 -15.52 20.99 -9.55
C ILE A 227 -14.70 22.11 -8.94
N SER A 228 -15.38 23.06 -8.28
CA SER A 228 -14.73 24.10 -7.48
C SER A 228 -14.67 23.69 -6.01
N ILE A 229 -13.49 23.79 -5.41
CA ILE A 229 -13.34 23.69 -3.95
C ILE A 229 -13.74 25.04 -3.36
N VAL A 230 -14.70 25.04 -2.45
CA VAL A 230 -15.27 26.27 -1.87
C VAL A 230 -14.76 26.55 -0.47
N ASP A 231 -14.31 25.52 0.24
CA ASP A 231 -13.71 25.64 1.55
C ASP A 231 -12.88 24.37 1.87
N THR A 232 -11.83 24.55 2.66
CA THR A 232 -11.00 23.46 3.19
C THR A 232 -10.85 23.69 4.69
N ILE A 233 -11.54 22.85 5.47
CA ILE A 233 -11.85 23.11 6.87
C ILE A 233 -11.13 22.08 7.74
N PRO A 234 -10.12 22.49 8.53
CA PRO A 234 -9.54 21.63 9.55
C PRO A 234 -10.52 21.42 10.71
N PHE A 235 -10.51 20.23 11.30
CA PHE A 235 -11.07 19.99 12.62
C PHE A 235 -10.05 19.29 13.51
N SER A 236 -10.07 19.61 14.80
CA SER A 236 -9.31 18.84 15.79
C SER A 236 -10.05 17.53 16.04
N SER A 237 -9.40 16.40 15.76
CA SER A 237 -9.83 15.11 16.27
C SER A 237 -9.77 15.18 17.80
N GLY A 238 -10.93 15.34 18.45
CA GLY A 238 -11.00 15.50 19.89
C GLY A 238 -10.42 14.30 20.64
N ASN A 239 -9.75 14.59 21.76
CA ASN A 239 -9.37 13.63 22.82
C ASN A 239 -10.58 12.88 23.38
#